data_AF-A0AB36FEM5-F1
#
_entry.id   AF-A0AB36FEM5-F1
#
_cell.length_a   1.000
_cell.length_b   1.000
_cell.length_c   1.000
_cell.angle_alpha   90.00
_cell.angle_beta   90.00
_cell.angle_gamma   90.00
#
_symmetry.space_group_name_H-M   'P 1'
#
loop_
_entity.id
_entity.type
_entity.pdbx_description
1 polymer ?
#
loop_
_entity_poly.entity_id
_entity_poly.type
_entity_poly.pdbx_seq_one_letter_code
_entity_poly.pdbx_strand_id
1 'polypeptide(L)'
;MDTNSLFSAFGYISSTVQKIIKERDQIKLAALTSELQNKIIEAQGQFFEVTSKIGEQQKVIAELEKKVHSLEDLFNLRDSYKLVLLSKEQGFYAYRYTRSDEVEHYICQVCFDSGSSKRVLRMRSDGFCMCPACGQNKGVWLKDEPEIILRRSRKGGGFYDDFI
;
A
#
# COMPACT_ATOMS: atom_id res chain seq x y z
N MET A 1 -11.87 24.84 -16.14
CA MET A 1 -12.51 24.63 -17.46
C MET A 1 -13.96 25.03 -17.29
N ASP A 2 -14.45 25.92 -18.14
CA ASP A 2 -15.67 26.68 -17.86
C ASP A 2 -16.92 25.87 -18.18
N THR A 3 -17.54 25.25 -17.19
CA THR A 3 -18.94 24.78 -17.30
C THR A 3 -19.87 25.90 -17.79
N ASN A 4 -19.51 27.15 -17.49
CA ASN A 4 -20.12 28.36 -18.01
C ASN A 4 -20.12 28.43 -19.55
N SER A 5 -19.12 27.88 -20.25
CA SER A 5 -19.10 27.86 -21.72
C SER A 5 -20.16 26.91 -22.29
N LEU A 6 -20.34 25.73 -21.69
CA LEU A 6 -21.40 24.79 -22.07
C LEU A 6 -22.79 25.39 -21.83
N PHE A 7 -23.03 25.98 -20.65
CA PHE A 7 -24.30 26.66 -20.34
C PHE A 7 -24.57 27.82 -21.31
N SER A 8 -23.55 28.59 -21.66
CA SER A 8 -23.69 29.64 -22.66
C SER A 8 -24.05 29.08 -24.03
N ALA A 9 -23.40 27.98 -24.48
CA ALA A 9 -23.69 27.33 -25.74
C ALA A 9 -25.14 26.83 -25.83
N PHE A 10 -25.68 26.26 -24.74
CA PHE A 10 -27.10 25.89 -24.66
C PHE A 10 -28.04 27.10 -24.74
N GLY A 11 -27.69 28.20 -24.06
CA GLY A 11 -28.44 29.45 -24.17
C GLY A 11 -28.48 29.99 -25.61
N TYR A 12 -27.33 29.96 -26.30
CA TYR A 12 -27.25 30.34 -27.70
C TYR A 12 -28.09 29.42 -28.61
N ILE A 13 -27.97 28.10 -28.46
CA ILE A 13 -28.77 27.09 -29.20
C ILE A 13 -30.27 27.35 -29.02
N SER A 14 -30.72 27.56 -27.79
CA SER A 14 -32.13 27.85 -27.48
C SER A 14 -32.61 29.13 -28.19
N SER A 15 -31.79 30.19 -28.14
CA SER A 15 -32.11 31.47 -28.78
C SER A 15 -32.16 31.37 -30.30
N THR A 16 -31.28 30.56 -30.92
CA THR A 16 -31.24 30.34 -32.37
C THR A 16 -32.42 29.49 -32.85
N VAL A 17 -32.84 28.48 -32.08
CA VAL A 17 -34.06 27.71 -32.35
C VAL A 17 -35.30 28.61 -32.34
N GLN A 18 -35.41 29.52 -31.38
CA GLN A 18 -36.52 30.49 -31.35
C GLN A 18 -36.52 31.44 -32.55
N LYS A 19 -35.34 31.82 -33.06
CA LYS A 19 -35.21 32.63 -34.28
C LYS A 19 -35.62 31.86 -35.53
N ILE A 20 -35.25 30.58 -35.63
CA ILE A 20 -35.63 29.69 -36.73
C ILE A 20 -37.15 29.52 -36.80
N ILE A 21 -37.82 29.30 -35.66
CA ILE A 21 -39.29 29.14 -35.61
C ILE A 21 -40.02 30.39 -36.10
N LYS A 22 -39.44 31.57 -35.89
CA LYS A 22 -40.04 32.86 -36.25
C LYS A 22 -39.75 33.30 -37.67
N GLU A 23 -38.75 32.71 -38.34
CA GLU A 23 -38.34 33.16 -39.66
C GLU A 23 -39.04 32.42 -40.81
N ARG A 24 -39.40 33.18 -41.84
CA ARG A 24 -40.16 32.69 -43.01
C ARG A 24 -39.31 32.63 -44.28
N ASP A 25 -38.17 33.31 -44.27
CA ASP A 25 -37.24 33.43 -45.40
C ASP A 25 -36.30 32.22 -45.46
N GLN A 26 -36.35 31.48 -46.56
CA GLN A 26 -35.61 30.22 -46.71
C GLN A 26 -34.08 30.41 -46.66
N ILE A 27 -33.56 31.54 -47.15
CA ILE A 27 -32.11 31.80 -47.13
C ILE A 27 -31.63 32.03 -45.68
N LYS A 28 -32.40 32.78 -44.89
CA LYS A 28 -32.10 33.02 -43.47
C LYS A 28 -32.27 31.75 -42.64
N LEU A 29 -33.29 30.94 -42.93
CA LEU A 29 -33.48 29.65 -42.29
C LEU A 29 -32.30 28.70 -42.54
N ALA A 30 -31.77 28.65 -43.75
CA ALA A 30 -30.59 27.85 -44.08
C ALA A 30 -29.33 28.32 -43.31
N ALA A 31 -29.13 29.64 -43.20
CA ALA A 31 -28.02 30.21 -42.43
C ALA A 31 -28.14 29.89 -40.93
N LEU A 32 -29.32 30.11 -40.34
CA LEU A 32 -29.57 29.85 -38.91
C LEU A 32 -29.48 28.36 -38.56
N THR A 33 -29.92 27.48 -39.45
CA THR A 33 -29.81 26.02 -39.24
C THR A 33 -28.35 25.55 -39.33
N SER A 34 -27.55 26.09 -40.24
CA SER A 34 -26.11 25.84 -40.31
C SER A 34 -25.38 26.33 -39.05
N GLU A 35 -25.72 27.54 -38.57
CA GLU A 35 -25.16 28.07 -37.33
C GLU A 35 -25.53 27.21 -36.11
N LEU A 36 -26.80 26.77 -36.04
CA LEU A 36 -27.27 25.86 -34.99
C LEU A 36 -26.51 24.52 -35.02
N GLN A 37 -26.31 23.93 -36.19
CA GLN A 37 -25.55 22.68 -36.34
C GLN A 37 -24.11 22.85 -35.85
N ASN A 38 -23.44 23.94 -36.22
CA ASN A 38 -22.08 24.22 -35.77
C ASN A 38 -22.01 24.35 -34.24
N LYS A 39 -22.98 25.04 -33.61
CA LYS A 39 -23.05 25.15 -32.15
C LYS A 39 -23.35 23.84 -31.45
N ILE A 40 -24.17 22.97 -32.04
CA ILE A 40 -24.40 21.62 -31.53
C ILE A 40 -23.10 20.79 -31.58
N ILE A 41 -22.35 20.86 -32.68
CA ILE A 41 -21.06 20.16 -32.82
C ILE A 41 -20.03 20.67 -31.79
N GLU A 42 -19.93 21.99 -31.61
CA GLU A 42 -19.06 22.59 -30.59
C GLU A 42 -19.43 22.11 -29.18
N ALA A 43 -20.73 22.11 -28.84
CA ALA A 43 -21.20 21.63 -27.54
C ALA A 43 -20.88 20.14 -27.34
N GLN A 44 -21.12 19.31 -28.35
CA GLN A 44 -20.77 17.88 -28.30
C GLN A 44 -19.27 17.67 -28.04
N GLY A 45 -18.40 18.44 -28.69
CA GLY A 45 -16.95 18.39 -28.44
C GLY A 45 -16.59 18.73 -26.99
N GLN A 46 -17.18 19.79 -26.43
CA GLN A 46 -16.98 20.18 -25.03
C GLN A 46 -17.50 19.10 -24.06
N PHE A 47 -18.62 18.45 -24.37
CA PHE A 47 -19.13 17.33 -23.59
C PHE A 47 -18.19 16.14 -23.56
N PHE A 48 -17.60 15.76 -24.70
CA PHE A 48 -16.63 14.67 -24.75
C PHE A 48 -15.37 14.99 -23.93
N GLU A 49 -14.90 16.23 -23.96
CA GLU A 49 -13.76 16.65 -23.15
C GLU A 49 -14.04 16.57 -21.64
N VAL A 50 -15.21 17.07 -21.21
CA VAL A 50 -15.64 16.96 -19.80
C VAL A 50 -15.78 15.50 -19.38
N THR A 51 -16.40 14.67 -20.22
CA THR A 51 -16.58 13.23 -19.94
C THR A 51 -15.24 12.51 -19.83
N SER A 52 -14.28 12.85 -20.70
CA SER A 52 -12.92 12.29 -20.66
C SER A 52 -12.22 12.67 -19.35
N LYS A 53 -12.32 13.93 -18.92
CA LYS A 53 -11.75 14.39 -17.64
C LYS A 53 -12.40 13.74 -16.43
N ILE A 54 -13.71 13.52 -16.45
CA ILE A 54 -14.41 12.77 -15.40
C ILE A 54 -13.87 11.32 -15.33
N GLY A 55 -13.67 10.68 -16.48
CA GLY A 55 -13.08 9.34 -16.54
C GLY A 55 -11.65 9.29 -15.99
N GLU A 56 -10.82 10.29 -16.27
CA GLU A 56 -9.48 10.42 -15.68
C GLU A 56 -9.53 10.62 -14.17
N GLN A 57 -10.40 11.51 -13.69
CA GLN A 57 -10.58 11.75 -12.25
C GLN A 57 -11.04 10.49 -11.52
N GLN A 58 -11.97 9.72 -12.09
CA GLN A 58 -12.41 8.45 -11.51
C GLN A 58 -11.27 7.43 -11.39
N LYS A 59 -10.35 7.37 -12.36
CA LYS A 59 -9.17 6.50 -12.27
C LYS A 59 -8.25 6.93 -11.13
N VAL A 60 -8.01 8.23 -10.99
CA VAL A 60 -7.19 8.79 -9.91
C VAL A 60 -7.81 8.51 -8.55
N ILE A 61 -9.14 8.68 -8.41
CA ILE A 61 -9.86 8.35 -7.18
C ILE A 61 -9.67 6.88 -6.82
N ALA A 62 -9.89 5.96 -7.77
CA ALA A 62 -9.72 4.53 -7.53
C ALA A 62 -8.27 4.15 -7.14
N GLU A 63 -7.27 4.82 -7.71
CA GLU A 63 -5.87 4.61 -7.33
C GLU A 63 -5.57 5.12 -5.91
N LEU A 64 -6.10 6.29 -5.57
CA LEU A 64 -5.95 6.89 -4.23
C LEU A 64 -6.65 6.05 -3.17
N GLU A 65 -7.87 5.56 -3.42
CA GLU A 65 -8.60 4.67 -2.53
C GLU A 65 -7.81 3.39 -2.23
N LYS A 66 -7.20 2.78 -3.25
CA LYS A 66 -6.31 1.62 -3.06
C LYS A 66 -5.11 1.94 -2.18
N LYS A 67 -4.49 3.11 -2.39
CA LYS A 67 -3.36 3.56 -1.55
C LYS A 67 -3.80 3.77 -0.11
N VAL A 68 -4.94 4.42 0.12
CA VAL A 68 -5.50 4.63 1.46
C VAL A 68 -5.72 3.29 2.16
N HIS A 69 -6.41 2.34 1.52
CA HIS A 69 -6.62 1.02 2.11
C HIS A 69 -5.32 0.28 2.40
N SER A 70 -4.34 0.30 1.49
CA SER A 70 -3.04 -0.33 1.77
C SER A 70 -2.31 0.31 2.95
N LEU A 71 -2.44 1.63 3.13
CA LEU A 71 -1.85 2.33 4.27
C LEU A 71 -2.61 2.01 5.57
N GLU A 72 -3.94 2.00 5.53
CA GLU A 72 -4.78 1.59 6.66
C GLU A 72 -4.44 0.16 7.11
N ASP A 73 -4.25 -0.77 6.18
CA ASP A 73 -3.81 -2.13 6.48
C ASP A 73 -2.45 -2.15 7.17
N LEU A 74 -1.48 -1.35 6.70
CA LEU A 74 -0.17 -1.23 7.34
C LEU A 74 -0.24 -0.60 8.74
N PHE A 75 -1.11 0.40 8.95
CA PHE A 75 -1.34 1.00 10.25
C PHE A 75 -2.01 0.01 11.21
N ASN A 76 -3.07 -0.67 10.77
CA ASN A 76 -3.73 -1.72 11.53
C ASN A 76 -2.77 -2.84 11.92
N LEU A 77 -1.86 -3.19 11.01
CA LEU A 77 -0.78 -4.13 11.26
C LEU A 77 0.12 -3.63 12.39
N ARG A 78 0.59 -2.39 12.32
CA ARG A 78 1.50 -1.82 13.31
C ARG A 78 0.84 -1.70 14.68
N ASP A 79 -0.42 -1.26 14.73
CA ASP A 79 -1.18 -1.11 15.97
C ASP A 79 -1.43 -2.45 16.68
N SER A 80 -1.43 -3.55 15.94
CA SER A 80 -1.55 -4.89 16.53
C SER A 80 -0.31 -5.35 17.30
N TYR A 81 0.83 -4.65 17.16
CA TYR A 81 2.08 -4.99 17.83
C TYR A 81 2.53 -3.92 18.83
N LYS A 82 2.98 -4.35 20.01
CA LYS A 82 3.62 -3.48 21.00
C LYS A 82 5.08 -3.84 21.17
N LEU A 83 5.94 -2.83 21.23
CA LEU A 83 7.36 -3.03 21.48
C LEU A 83 7.58 -3.50 22.94
N VAL A 84 8.33 -4.58 23.12
CA VAL A 84 8.65 -5.19 24.40
C VAL A 84 10.15 -5.48 24.44
N LEU A 85 10.77 -5.22 25.59
CA LEU A 85 12.14 -5.60 25.87
C LEU A 85 12.18 -7.05 26.33
N LEU A 86 12.82 -7.92 25.54
CA LEU A 86 12.90 -9.35 25.78
C LEU A 86 14.13 -9.76 26.61
N SER A 87 15.25 -9.05 26.46
CA SER A 87 16.44 -9.26 27.29
C SER A 87 17.07 -7.92 27.64
N LYS A 88 17.20 -7.64 28.94
CA LYS A 88 17.81 -6.41 29.46
C LYS A 88 19.32 -6.39 29.26
N GLU A 89 19.98 -7.53 29.47
CA GLU A 89 21.44 -7.64 29.46
C GLU A 89 22.04 -7.36 28.07
N GLN A 90 21.35 -7.82 27.03
CA GLN A 90 21.78 -7.65 25.64
C GLN A 90 21.00 -6.55 24.91
N GLY A 91 20.08 -5.85 25.59
CA GLY A 91 19.28 -4.77 24.99
C GLY A 91 18.42 -5.24 23.81
N PHE A 92 17.79 -6.41 23.91
CA PHE A 92 17.05 -7.01 22.81
C PHE A 92 15.56 -6.68 22.84
N TYR A 93 15.11 -5.91 21.84
CA TYR A 93 13.73 -5.46 21.69
C TYR A 93 13.01 -6.25 20.58
N ALA A 94 11.73 -6.55 20.81
CA ALA A 94 10.87 -7.23 19.88
C ALA A 94 9.44 -6.69 19.93
N TYR A 95 8.70 -6.83 18.84
CA TYR A 95 7.29 -6.50 18.76
C TYR A 95 6.45 -7.69 19.17
N ARG A 96 5.67 -7.58 20.23
CA ARG A 96 4.72 -8.60 20.69
C ARG A 96 3.35 -8.35 20.07
N TYR A 97 2.73 -9.40 19.54
CA TYR A 97 1.35 -9.35 19.07
C TYR A 97 0.37 -9.17 20.25
N THR A 98 -0.60 -8.27 20.11
CA THR A 98 -1.49 -7.88 21.24
C THR A 98 -2.97 -8.15 21.03
N ARG A 99 -3.37 -8.63 19.84
CA ARG A 99 -4.75 -9.04 19.58
C ARG A 99 -4.96 -10.48 20.01
N SER A 100 -6.22 -10.85 20.25
CA SER A 100 -6.64 -12.16 20.78
C SER A 100 -7.08 -13.15 19.70
N ASP A 101 -6.85 -12.84 18.42
CA ASP A 101 -7.23 -13.63 17.25
C ASP A 101 -6.18 -14.69 16.87
N GLU A 102 -4.90 -14.46 17.20
CA GLU A 102 -3.80 -15.39 16.93
C GLU A 102 -3.02 -15.76 18.20
N VAL A 103 -2.23 -16.84 18.13
CA VAL A 103 -1.31 -17.23 19.20
C VAL A 103 -0.26 -16.12 19.39
N GLU A 104 0.03 -15.82 20.65
CA GLU A 104 1.03 -14.83 21.04
C GLU A 104 2.39 -15.15 20.39
N HIS A 105 2.88 -14.22 19.58
CA HIS A 105 4.15 -14.35 18.88
C HIS A 105 4.91 -13.02 18.89
N TYR A 106 6.23 -13.13 18.71
CA TYR A 106 7.15 -12.00 18.73
C TYR A 106 7.75 -11.80 17.35
N ILE A 107 7.89 -10.54 16.93
CA ILE A 107 8.51 -10.14 15.67
C ILE A 107 9.80 -9.38 15.95
N CYS A 108 10.81 -9.62 15.12
CA CYS A 108 12.06 -8.86 15.17
C CYS A 108 11.83 -7.37 14.91
N GLN A 109 12.22 -6.51 15.86
CA GLN A 109 12.10 -5.05 15.69
C GLN A 109 12.84 -4.56 14.44
N VAL A 110 14.10 -4.94 14.28
CA VAL A 110 14.95 -4.43 13.20
C VAL A 110 14.38 -4.78 11.83
N CYS A 111 13.89 -6.02 11.65
CA CYS A 111 13.30 -6.42 10.37
C CYS A 111 11.98 -5.68 10.11
N PHE A 112 11.14 -5.54 11.13
CA PHE A 112 9.85 -4.86 11.00
C PHE A 112 10.02 -3.37 10.70
N ASP A 113 10.94 -2.70 11.39
CA ASP A 113 11.24 -1.27 11.21
C ASP A 113 11.96 -1.00 9.87
N SER A 114 12.75 -1.96 9.34
CA SER A 114 13.44 -1.83 8.05
C SER A 114 12.53 -2.01 6.82
N GLY A 115 11.20 -2.00 7.01
CA GLY A 115 10.22 -2.25 5.94
C GLY A 115 10.27 -3.67 5.38
N SER A 116 11.02 -4.57 6.02
CA SER A 116 11.21 -5.93 5.58
C SER A 116 10.17 -6.81 6.28
N SER A 117 9.38 -7.54 5.47
CA SER A 117 8.40 -8.58 5.85
C SER A 117 8.37 -9.03 7.32
N LYS A 118 7.18 -9.19 7.92
CA LYS A 118 7.00 -9.80 9.25
C LYS A 118 7.84 -11.06 9.43
N ARG A 119 8.81 -11.05 10.35
CA ARG A 119 9.60 -12.22 10.73
C ARG A 119 9.35 -12.58 12.18
N VAL A 120 8.61 -13.66 12.37
CA VAL A 120 8.37 -14.24 13.69
C VAL A 120 9.69 -14.79 14.24
N LEU A 121 9.99 -14.42 15.49
CA LEU A 121 11.15 -14.89 16.23
C LEU A 121 10.99 -16.37 16.57
N ARG A 122 12.07 -17.13 16.42
CA ARG A 122 12.12 -18.53 16.83
C ARG A 122 12.67 -18.61 18.23
N MET A 123 11.83 -19.03 19.18
CA MET A 123 12.22 -19.29 20.56
C MET A 123 12.39 -20.80 20.75
N ARG A 124 13.56 -21.22 21.23
CA ARG A 124 13.81 -22.61 21.66
C ARG A 124 13.37 -22.82 23.10
N SER A 125 13.17 -24.08 23.50
CA SER A 125 12.87 -24.48 24.88
C SER A 125 13.87 -23.94 25.89
N ASP A 126 15.13 -23.83 25.48
CA ASP A 126 16.26 -23.48 26.33
C ASP A 126 16.39 -21.96 26.54
N GLY A 127 15.40 -21.18 26.08
CA GLY A 127 15.39 -19.72 26.23
C GLY A 127 16.18 -18.97 25.15
N PHE A 128 16.81 -19.67 24.19
CA PHE A 128 17.46 -19.01 23.06
C PHE A 128 16.43 -18.50 22.05
N CYS A 129 16.51 -17.21 21.73
CA CYS A 129 15.65 -16.53 20.77
C CYS A 129 16.49 -16.01 19.60
N MET A 130 16.04 -16.25 18.37
CA MET A 130 16.70 -15.69 17.19
C MET A 130 15.73 -15.30 16.08
N CYS A 131 16.08 -14.24 15.36
CA CYS A 131 15.42 -13.89 14.11
C CYS A 131 16.01 -14.72 12.95
N PRO A 132 15.17 -15.36 12.12
CA PRO A 132 15.65 -16.17 10.99
C PRO A 132 16.24 -15.34 9.83
N ALA A 133 15.92 -14.05 9.72
CA ALA A 133 16.33 -13.21 8.60
C ALA A 133 17.63 -12.43 8.86
N CYS A 134 17.76 -11.79 10.03
CA CYS A 134 18.99 -11.06 10.38
C CYS A 134 20.07 -11.96 11.03
N GLY A 135 19.88 -13.28 10.97
CA GLY A 135 20.92 -14.32 10.99
C GLY A 135 21.90 -14.33 12.17
N GLN A 136 21.74 -15.33 13.04
CA GLN A 136 22.75 -16.04 13.87
C GLN A 136 23.72 -15.27 14.80
N ASN A 137 24.20 -14.06 14.50
CA ASN A 137 25.11 -13.29 15.38
C ASN A 137 24.39 -12.35 16.37
N LYS A 138 23.06 -12.40 16.42
CA LYS A 138 22.20 -11.61 17.32
C LYS A 138 21.13 -12.47 18.01
N GLY A 139 21.41 -13.76 18.16
CA GLY A 139 20.57 -14.63 18.98
C GLY A 139 20.79 -14.30 20.45
N VAL A 140 19.71 -14.20 21.21
CA VAL A 140 19.74 -13.73 22.59
C VAL A 140 19.14 -14.78 23.50
N TRP A 141 19.78 -15.03 24.63
CA TRP A 141 19.22 -15.85 25.69
C TRP A 141 18.25 -14.99 26.52
N LEU A 142 17.01 -15.47 26.64
CA LEU A 142 15.92 -14.79 27.38
C LEU A 142 15.96 -15.08 28.88
N LYS A 143 16.76 -16.06 29.29
CA LYS A 143 17.11 -16.42 30.67
C LYS A 143 18.63 -16.50 30.75
N ASP A 144 19.19 -16.44 31.96
CA ASP A 144 20.64 -16.58 32.21
C ASP A 144 21.22 -17.69 31.33
N GLU A 145 22.38 -17.42 30.71
CA GLU A 145 23.04 -18.37 29.81
C GLU A 145 23.11 -19.75 30.48
N PRO A 146 22.62 -20.83 29.84
CA PRO A 146 22.75 -22.15 30.43
C PRO A 146 24.24 -22.44 30.62
N GLU A 147 24.64 -22.80 31.84
CA GLU A 147 26.02 -23.20 32.13
C GLU A 147 26.44 -24.29 31.13
N ILE A 148 27.31 -23.94 30.19
CA ILE A 148 27.85 -24.89 29.24
C ILE A 148 28.76 -25.81 30.04
N ILE A 149 28.24 -26.99 30.44
CA ILE A 149 29.08 -28.07 30.94
C ILE A 149 29.93 -28.54 29.76
N LEU A 150 31.09 -27.92 29.59
CA LEU A 150 32.13 -28.37 28.68
C LEU A 150 32.58 -29.76 29.12
N ARG A 151 31.94 -30.81 28.60
CA ARG A 151 32.51 -32.16 28.65
C ARG A 151 33.79 -32.12 27.82
N ARG A 152 34.93 -31.88 28.48
CA ARG A 152 36.27 -32.12 27.93
C ARG A 152 36.33 -33.58 27.51
N SER A 153 36.11 -33.84 26.22
CA SER A 153 36.49 -35.11 25.63
C SER A 153 38.02 -35.19 25.70
N ARG A 154 38.53 -36.02 26.61
CA ARG A 154 39.95 -36.38 26.65
C ARG A 154 40.26 -37.09 25.33
N LYS A 155 40.81 -36.37 24.35
CA LYS A 155 41.59 -37.00 23.27
C LYS A 155 42.84 -37.59 23.94
N GLY A 156 42.76 -38.87 24.30
CA GLY A 156 43.90 -39.69 24.65
C GLY A 156 44.82 -39.84 23.44
N GLY A 157 46.12 -39.86 23.71
CA GLY A 157 47.20 -39.83 22.73
C GLY A 157 47.22 -41.01 21.76
N GLY A 158 47.93 -40.79 20.66
CA GLY A 158 48.03 -41.72 19.55
C GLY A 158 48.90 -42.95 19.82
N PHE A 159 48.80 -43.90 18.90
CA PHE A 159 49.86 -44.84 18.54
C PHE A 159 49.61 -45.34 17.11
N TYR A 160 50.71 -45.59 16.40
CA TYR A 160 50.83 -45.93 14.97
C TYR A 160 50.41 -47.37 14.62
N ASP A 161 50.24 -47.55 13.31
CA ASP A 161 50.48 -48.74 12.48
C ASP A 161 49.44 -49.88 12.35
N ASP A 162 49.12 -50.10 11.06
CA ASP A 162 49.21 -51.36 10.32
C ASP A 162 48.01 -52.32 10.14
N PHE A 163 47.69 -52.44 8.85
CA PHE A 163 47.41 -53.63 8.03
C PHE A 163 46.12 -54.48 8.19
N ILE A 164 45.46 -54.57 7.02
CA ILE A 164 44.46 -55.53 6.48
C ILE A 164 43.00 -55.28 6.84
#